data_AF-A0A8T2EDY8-F1
#
_entry.id   AF-A0A8T2EDY8-F1
#
_cell.length_a   1.000
_cell.length_b   1.000
_cell.length_c   1.000
_cell.angle_alpha   90.00
_cell.angle_beta   90.00
_cell.angle_gamma   90.00
#
_symmetry.space_group_name_H-M   'P 1'
#
loop_
_entity.id
_entity.type
_entity.pdbx_description
1 polymer ?
#
loop_
_entity_poly.entity_id
_entity_poly.type
_entity_poly.pdbx_seq_one_letter_code
_entity_poly.pdbx_strand_id
1 'polypeptide(L)'
;MAAATTKLARALQQRRTFVNARVKWVSDHYLDEAVQREKNLKQVISLKDRIVSSPSKSLPLSSLSLLKPLVNLHITAAAFFQKYPSVFTTFQPSPSHPLHVRLTPQALTLHKEEETIHLSPPQRNVTVQRLTKFLMLTGAGSLPLYVLDRFRFDLGLPRDYITSLIGDYPEYFEVTEIKDRLTGEKTLALTISSQRNNLPVSEMERREATIDGSRVKKGLRIRYSMNFPKGYELHKRVKNWVEQWQNLPYISPYENAFHLGSYSDQAEKWAVAVLHELLFLLVSKKTETDNVICLGEYLGFGMRFKKALVHHPGIFYMSHKIRTQTVVLREAYHKVFLLEKHPLMGIRHQYIYLMSKSGRGKKRDYVHGVERSNRKKRVIKACEDGEIYAHNSSL
;
A
#
# COMPACT_ATOMS: atom_id res chain seq x y z
N MET A 1 -18.23 -69.49 23.44
CA MET A 1 -16.78 -69.26 23.25
C MET A 1 -16.58 -68.26 22.13
N ALA A 2 -15.76 -67.25 22.39
CA ALA A 2 -15.06 -66.30 21.49
C ALA A 2 -15.82 -65.68 20.29
N ALA A 3 -16.13 -64.39 20.39
CA ALA A 3 -16.21 -63.49 19.24
C ALA A 3 -15.04 -62.50 19.31
N ALA A 4 -14.11 -62.61 18.37
CA ALA A 4 -12.92 -61.80 18.27
C ALA A 4 -13.28 -60.35 17.91
N THR A 5 -12.90 -59.41 18.78
CA THR A 5 -13.02 -57.97 18.52
C THR A 5 -11.75 -57.48 17.85
N THR A 6 -11.83 -57.23 16.55
CA THR A 6 -10.77 -56.61 15.75
C THR A 6 -10.64 -55.15 16.16
N LYS A 7 -9.63 -54.82 16.98
CA LYS A 7 -9.24 -53.44 17.30
C LYS A 7 -8.76 -52.74 16.03
N LEU A 8 -9.61 -51.90 15.46
CA LEU A 8 -9.22 -50.90 14.46
C LEU A 8 -8.35 -49.86 15.17
N ALA A 9 -7.05 -49.94 14.96
CA ALA A 9 -6.09 -48.96 15.44
C ALA A 9 -6.42 -47.60 14.83
N ARG A 10 -7.06 -46.73 15.62
CA ARG A 10 -7.17 -45.30 15.33
C ARG A 10 -5.74 -44.74 15.31
N ALA A 11 -5.17 -44.64 14.11
CA ALA A 11 -4.00 -43.83 13.86
C ALA A 11 -4.32 -42.41 14.32
N LEU A 12 -3.76 -42.02 15.46
CA LEU A 12 -3.79 -40.66 15.97
C LEU A 12 -3.10 -39.77 14.92
N GLN A 13 -3.89 -39.18 14.02
CA GLN A 13 -3.49 -37.99 13.28
C GLN A 13 -3.07 -36.96 14.33
N GLN A 14 -1.76 -36.77 14.51
CA GLN A 14 -1.21 -35.66 15.28
C GLN A 14 -1.58 -34.35 14.59
N ARG A 15 -2.83 -33.88 14.79
CA ARG A 15 -3.27 -32.52 14.46
C ARG A 15 -2.69 -31.57 15.50
N ARG A 16 -1.42 -31.20 15.33
CA ARG A 16 -0.88 -29.96 15.91
C ARG A 16 -0.72 -28.97 14.76
N THR A 17 -1.80 -28.25 14.47
CA THR A 17 -1.83 -27.21 13.45
C THR A 17 -1.09 -25.97 13.95
N PHE A 18 -0.40 -25.27 13.05
CA PHE A 18 0.33 -24.03 13.31
C PHE A 18 -0.57 -22.85 13.70
N VAL A 19 -1.88 -23.08 13.77
CA VAL A 19 -2.91 -22.15 14.23
C VAL A 19 -2.56 -21.45 15.56
N ASN A 20 -1.62 -22.00 16.37
CA ASN A 20 -1.16 -21.42 17.63
C ASN A 20 0.34 -21.06 17.71
N ALA A 21 1.13 -21.21 16.63
CA ALA A 21 2.55 -20.88 16.67
C ALA A 21 2.76 -19.36 16.54
N ARG A 22 3.22 -18.73 17.61
CA ARG A 22 3.56 -17.30 17.60
C ARG A 22 4.92 -17.10 16.95
N VAL A 23 4.92 -16.66 15.70
CA VAL A 23 6.14 -16.14 15.06
C VAL A 23 6.38 -14.73 15.57
N LYS A 24 7.56 -14.48 16.16
CA LYS A 24 7.90 -13.16 16.68
C LYS A 24 7.99 -12.18 15.52
N TRP A 25 7.12 -11.16 15.51
CA TRP A 25 7.24 -10.05 14.58
C TRP A 25 8.57 -9.33 14.79
N VAL A 26 9.24 -9.00 13.69
CA VAL A 26 10.50 -8.24 13.69
C VAL A 26 10.39 -7.10 12.70
N SER A 27 10.78 -5.91 13.17
CA SER A 27 10.79 -4.69 12.37
C SER A 27 11.75 -4.85 11.19
N ASP A 28 11.29 -4.37 10.04
CA ASP A 28 12.10 -4.24 8.84
C ASP A 28 12.24 -2.75 8.54
N HIS A 29 13.40 -2.17 8.87
CA HIS A 29 13.66 -0.74 8.69
C HIS A 29 13.41 -0.28 7.25
N TYR A 30 13.76 -1.09 6.26
CA TYR A 30 13.63 -0.67 4.86
C TYR A 30 12.17 -0.64 4.42
N LEU A 31 11.37 -1.65 4.78
CA LEU A 31 9.94 -1.65 4.46
C LEU A 31 9.19 -0.59 5.26
N ASP A 32 9.60 -0.36 6.50
CA ASP A 32 9.12 0.73 7.34
C ASP A 32 9.38 2.10 6.71
N GLU A 33 10.58 2.31 6.17
CA GLU A 33 10.92 3.54 5.46
C GLU A 33 10.10 3.69 4.17
N ALA A 34 9.91 2.62 3.40
CA ALA A 34 9.08 2.63 2.20
C ALA A 34 7.61 3.00 2.50
N VAL A 35 7.08 2.55 3.64
CA VAL A 35 5.73 2.94 4.11
C VAL A 35 5.73 4.40 4.60
N GLN A 36 6.74 4.80 5.36
CA GLN A 36 6.85 6.14 5.93
C GLN A 36 7.00 7.25 4.88
N ARG A 37 7.71 6.98 3.77
CA ARG A 37 7.89 7.96 2.67
C ARG A 37 6.57 8.39 2.03
N GLU A 38 5.56 7.52 2.05
CA GLU A 38 4.23 7.79 1.52
C GLU A 38 3.28 8.41 2.57
N LYS A 39 3.80 8.82 3.73
CA LYS A 39 2.99 9.43 4.79
C LYS A 39 2.30 10.70 4.28
N ASN A 40 0.97 10.68 4.32
CA ASN A 40 0.06 11.71 3.80
C ASN A 40 -0.12 11.77 2.27
N LEU A 41 0.48 10.86 1.50
CA LEU A 41 0.37 10.88 0.04
C LEU A 41 -1.08 10.71 -0.43
N LYS A 42 -1.81 9.73 0.12
CA LYS A 42 -3.24 9.52 -0.17
C LYS A 42 -4.07 10.79 0.10
N GLN A 43 -3.77 11.50 1.18
CA GLN A 43 -4.44 12.75 1.55
C GLN A 43 -4.13 13.88 0.56
N VAL A 44 -2.86 14.04 0.15
CA VAL A 44 -2.47 15.03 -0.87
C VAL A 44 -3.20 14.76 -2.18
N ILE A 45 -3.22 13.51 -2.65
CA ILE A 45 -3.87 13.13 -3.90
C ILE A 45 -5.39 13.32 -3.82
N SER A 46 -6.02 12.93 -2.71
CA SER A 46 -7.46 13.15 -2.50
C SER A 46 -7.85 14.64 -2.51
N LEU A 47 -7.04 15.51 -1.88
CA LEU A 47 -7.27 16.96 -1.91
C LEU A 47 -7.01 17.55 -3.31
N LYS A 48 -5.95 17.10 -3.98
CA LYS A 48 -5.63 17.47 -5.37
C LYS A 48 -6.81 17.15 -6.30
N ASP A 49 -7.31 15.91 -6.25
CA ASP A 49 -8.45 15.43 -7.02
C ASP A 49 -9.68 16.32 -6.82
N ARG A 50 -9.98 16.73 -5.59
CA ARG A 50 -11.12 17.63 -5.28
C ARG A 50 -10.92 19.05 -5.83
N ILE A 51 -9.72 19.60 -5.72
CA ILE A 51 -9.40 20.94 -6.23
C ILE A 51 -9.52 20.98 -7.75
N VAL A 52 -8.97 19.98 -8.44
CA VAL A 52 -9.01 19.89 -9.90
C VAL A 52 -10.44 19.74 -10.40
N SER A 53 -11.27 18.95 -9.72
CA SER A 53 -12.66 18.76 -10.13
C SER A 53 -13.57 19.95 -9.80
N SER A 54 -13.11 20.92 -9.01
CA SER A 54 -13.83 22.17 -8.80
C SER A 54 -13.85 23.00 -10.11
N PRO A 55 -14.99 23.58 -10.51
CA PRO A 55 -15.06 24.45 -11.68
C PRO A 55 -14.06 25.61 -11.65
N SER A 56 -13.83 26.18 -10.46
CA SER A 56 -12.90 27.29 -10.25
C SER A 56 -11.44 26.85 -10.09
N LYS A 57 -11.14 25.55 -10.22
CA LYS A 57 -9.82 24.94 -9.95
C LYS A 57 -9.21 25.35 -8.60
N SER A 58 -10.06 25.73 -7.66
CA SER A 58 -9.74 26.17 -6.31
C SER A 58 -10.88 25.83 -5.37
N LEU A 59 -10.61 25.83 -4.06
CA LEU A 59 -11.60 25.60 -3.02
C LEU A 59 -11.41 26.59 -1.87
N PRO A 60 -12.48 27.16 -1.30
CA PRO A 60 -12.38 27.98 -0.09
C PRO A 60 -11.92 27.14 1.11
N LEU A 61 -11.07 27.72 1.96
CA LEU A 61 -10.55 27.09 3.19
C LEU A 61 -11.67 26.68 4.15
N SER A 62 -12.76 27.45 4.20
CA SER A 62 -13.93 27.16 5.03
C SER A 62 -14.56 25.82 4.67
N SER A 63 -14.81 25.56 3.38
CA SER A 63 -15.37 24.28 2.90
C SER A 63 -14.43 23.09 3.13
N LEU A 64 -13.12 23.32 3.22
CA LEU A 64 -12.14 22.26 3.44
C LEU A 64 -12.17 21.73 4.90
N SER A 65 -12.72 22.50 5.84
CA SER A 65 -12.99 22.04 7.20
C SER A 65 -13.98 20.87 7.22
N LEU A 66 -15.01 20.92 6.36
CA LEU A 66 -16.01 19.85 6.18
C LEU A 66 -15.41 18.61 5.51
N LEU A 67 -14.29 18.75 4.80
CA LEU A 67 -13.60 17.66 4.12
C LEU A 67 -12.62 16.90 5.05
N LYS A 68 -12.41 17.37 6.28
CA LYS A 68 -11.52 16.73 7.26
C LYS A 68 -11.85 15.24 7.52
N PRO A 69 -13.13 14.85 7.74
CA PRO A 69 -13.49 13.45 7.94
C PRO A 69 -13.32 12.63 6.65
N LEU A 70 -13.73 13.20 5.52
CA LEU A 70 -13.71 12.52 4.21
C LEU A 70 -12.30 12.23 3.68
N VAL A 71 -11.30 12.98 4.15
CA VAL A 71 -9.89 12.83 3.72
C VAL A 71 -9.01 12.33 4.87
N ASN A 72 -9.58 11.99 6.03
CA ASN A 72 -8.85 11.51 7.21
C ASN A 72 -7.66 12.43 7.59
N LEU A 73 -7.90 13.75 7.59
CA LEU A 73 -6.90 14.76 7.94
C LEU A 73 -6.78 14.89 9.47
N HIS A 74 -5.58 14.64 10.02
CA HIS A 74 -5.35 14.77 11.47
C HIS A 74 -5.18 16.22 11.97
N ILE A 75 -4.86 17.14 11.07
CA ILE A 75 -4.69 18.57 11.37
C ILE A 75 -5.74 19.35 10.61
N THR A 76 -5.87 20.64 10.90
CA THR A 76 -6.73 21.52 10.12
C THR A 76 -6.28 21.54 8.66
N ALA A 77 -7.23 21.71 7.74
CA ALA A 77 -6.92 21.77 6.32
C ALA A 77 -5.90 22.88 6.03
N ALA A 78 -6.05 24.05 6.66
CA ALA A 78 -5.10 25.16 6.57
C ALA A 78 -3.67 24.76 6.97
N ALA A 79 -3.49 24.10 8.13
CA ALA A 79 -2.18 23.63 8.57
C ALA A 79 -1.60 22.55 7.63
N PHE A 80 -2.46 21.73 7.02
CA PHE A 80 -2.04 20.74 6.03
C PHE A 80 -1.50 21.39 4.75
N PHE A 81 -2.15 22.41 4.23
CA PHE A 81 -1.67 23.13 3.05
C PHE A 81 -0.37 23.89 3.34
N GLN A 82 -0.28 24.53 4.50
CA GLN A 82 0.96 25.17 4.96
C GLN A 82 2.13 24.21 5.13
N LYS A 83 1.86 22.91 5.38
CA LYS A 83 2.89 21.87 5.44
C LYS A 83 3.45 21.50 4.06
N TYR A 84 2.66 21.64 3.01
CA TYR A 84 3.03 21.28 1.63
C TYR A 84 2.88 22.44 0.63
N PRO A 85 3.55 23.60 0.85
CA PRO A 85 3.47 24.79 0.00
C PRO A 85 3.96 24.56 -1.44
N SER A 86 4.79 23.53 -1.68
CA SER A 86 5.22 23.17 -3.03
C SER A 86 4.11 22.49 -3.84
N VAL A 87 3.08 21.95 -3.18
CA VAL A 87 1.92 21.31 -3.82
C VAL A 87 0.73 22.25 -3.89
N PHE A 88 0.48 22.99 -2.81
CA PHE A 88 -0.69 23.84 -2.65
C PHE A 88 -0.30 25.31 -2.43
N THR A 89 -1.06 26.22 -3.02
CA THR A 89 -0.92 27.66 -2.78
C THR A 89 -2.24 28.24 -2.28
N THR A 90 -2.15 29.04 -1.22
CA THR A 90 -3.27 29.82 -0.68
C THR A 90 -3.30 31.19 -1.36
N PHE A 91 -4.48 31.69 -1.70
CA PHE A 91 -4.67 33.04 -2.24
C PHE A 91 -6.04 33.58 -1.84
N GLN A 92 -6.22 34.89 -1.94
CA GLN A 92 -7.51 35.54 -1.70
C GLN A 92 -8.01 36.11 -3.03
N PRO A 93 -9.16 35.64 -3.58
CA PRO A 93 -9.66 36.11 -4.87
C PRO A 93 -9.98 37.61 -4.89
N SER A 94 -10.56 38.11 -3.79
CA SER A 94 -10.74 39.54 -3.55
C SER A 94 -10.79 39.82 -2.03
N PRO A 95 -10.59 41.06 -1.57
CA PRO A 95 -10.55 41.39 -0.15
C PRO A 95 -11.80 40.98 0.65
N SER A 96 -12.95 40.87 -0.02
CA SER A 96 -14.23 40.44 0.59
C SER A 96 -14.48 38.93 0.54
N HIS A 97 -13.67 38.17 -0.19
CA HIS A 97 -13.82 36.71 -0.33
C HIS A 97 -12.94 35.95 0.66
N PRO A 98 -13.36 34.73 1.07
CA PRO A 98 -12.54 33.88 1.91
C PRO A 98 -11.24 33.48 1.22
N LEU A 99 -10.28 33.00 2.00
CA LEU A 99 -9.06 32.41 1.46
C LEU A 99 -9.36 31.12 0.70
N HIS A 100 -8.80 31.01 -0.49
CA HIS A 100 -8.89 29.84 -1.37
C HIS A 100 -7.56 29.10 -1.43
N VAL A 101 -7.63 27.82 -1.76
CA VAL A 101 -6.49 26.96 -2.07
C VAL A 101 -6.61 26.44 -3.49
N ARG A 102 -5.49 26.48 -4.21
CA ARG A 102 -5.33 25.83 -5.52
C ARG A 102 -4.01 25.06 -5.57
N LEU A 103 -3.83 24.28 -6.64
CA LEU A 103 -2.54 23.63 -6.91
C LEU A 103 -1.50 24.64 -7.38
N THR A 104 -0.22 24.38 -7.06
CA THR A 104 0.90 25.07 -7.69
C THR A 104 1.01 24.68 -9.17
N PRO A 105 1.64 25.49 -10.03
CA PRO A 105 1.87 25.12 -11.42
C PRO A 105 2.59 23.78 -11.57
N GLN A 106 3.58 23.50 -10.71
CA GLN A 106 4.30 22.22 -10.70
C GLN A 106 3.38 21.04 -10.38
N ALA A 107 2.53 21.16 -9.35
CA ALA A 107 1.57 20.12 -9.01
C ALA A 107 0.52 19.91 -10.10
N LEU A 108 0.13 20.98 -10.80
CA LEU A 108 -0.80 20.90 -11.92
C LEU A 108 -0.18 20.18 -13.14
N THR A 109 1.09 20.42 -13.44
CA THR A 109 1.80 19.67 -14.50
C THR A 109 1.86 18.19 -14.16
N LEU A 110 2.23 17.83 -12.93
CA LEU A 110 2.25 16.43 -12.47
C LEU A 110 0.86 15.77 -12.57
N HIS A 111 -0.20 16.51 -12.28
CA HIS A 111 -1.56 16.02 -12.43
C HIS A 111 -1.91 15.73 -13.91
N LYS A 112 -1.50 16.58 -14.84
CA LYS A 112 -1.70 16.33 -16.28
C LYS A 112 -0.93 15.10 -16.73
N GLU A 113 0.32 14.91 -16.28
CA GLU A 113 1.10 13.71 -16.57
C GLU A 113 0.40 12.44 -16.06
N GLU A 114 -0.14 12.46 -14.84
CA GLU A 114 -0.95 11.38 -14.28
C GLU A 114 -2.19 11.07 -15.15
N GLU A 115 -2.91 12.10 -15.59
CA GLU A 115 -4.08 11.96 -16.46
C GLU A 115 -3.70 11.33 -17.82
N THR A 116 -2.58 11.75 -18.43
CA THR A 116 -2.10 11.12 -19.68
C THR A 116 -1.79 9.64 -19.51
N ILE A 117 -1.28 9.22 -18.35
CA ILE A 117 -1.05 7.79 -18.05
C ILE A 117 -2.38 7.04 -17.98
N HIS A 118 -3.40 7.61 -17.33
CA HIS A 118 -4.72 7.00 -17.24
C HIS A 118 -5.45 6.90 -18.58
N LEU A 119 -5.23 7.86 -19.49
CA LEU A 119 -5.81 7.86 -20.83
C LEU A 119 -5.05 6.95 -21.83
N SER A 120 -3.82 6.55 -21.50
CA SER A 120 -3.00 5.71 -22.37
C SER A 120 -3.63 4.33 -22.61
N PRO A 121 -3.91 3.93 -23.87
CA PRO A 121 -4.51 2.63 -24.19
C PRO A 121 -3.82 1.40 -23.56
N PRO A 122 -2.48 1.25 -23.59
CA PRO A 122 -1.82 0.11 -22.94
C PRO A 122 -2.06 0.09 -21.42
N GLN A 123 -2.04 1.25 -20.77
CA GLN A 123 -2.27 1.34 -19.33
C GLN A 123 -3.73 0.99 -18.99
N ARG A 124 -4.69 1.45 -19.80
CA ARG A 124 -6.11 1.12 -19.62
C ARG A 124 -6.35 -0.38 -19.70
N ASN A 125 -5.80 -1.05 -20.71
CA ASN A 125 -5.93 -2.51 -20.86
C ASN A 125 -5.34 -3.27 -19.66
N VAL A 126 -4.15 -2.91 -19.19
CA VAL A 126 -3.54 -3.52 -18.00
C VAL A 126 -4.40 -3.27 -16.75
N THR A 127 -4.97 -2.07 -16.64
CA THR A 127 -5.83 -1.69 -15.50
C THR A 127 -7.15 -2.47 -15.50
N VAL A 128 -7.77 -2.65 -16.68
CA VAL A 128 -8.95 -3.50 -16.87
C VAL A 128 -8.65 -4.94 -16.48
N GLN A 129 -7.57 -5.53 -16.99
CA GLN A 129 -7.19 -6.91 -16.65
C GLN A 129 -6.94 -7.10 -15.14
N ARG A 130 -6.26 -6.13 -14.52
CA ARG A 130 -6.05 -6.11 -13.06
C ARG A 130 -7.37 -6.03 -12.30
N LEU A 131 -8.29 -5.17 -12.73
CA LEU A 131 -9.60 -5.02 -12.10
C LEU A 131 -10.46 -6.28 -12.28
N THR A 132 -10.47 -6.89 -13.47
CA THR A 132 -11.14 -8.17 -13.71
C THR A 132 -10.59 -9.23 -12.78
N LYS A 133 -9.26 -9.39 -12.69
CA LYS A 133 -8.63 -10.32 -11.74
C LYS A 133 -9.02 -10.03 -10.30
N PHE A 134 -9.07 -8.76 -9.89
CA PHE A 134 -9.48 -8.36 -8.54
C PHE A 134 -10.93 -8.78 -8.25
N LEU A 135 -11.87 -8.58 -9.19
CA LEU A 135 -13.24 -9.03 -9.05
C LEU A 135 -13.37 -10.57 -9.06
N MET A 136 -12.54 -11.27 -9.84
CA MET A 136 -12.55 -12.73 -9.86
C MET A 136 -12.09 -13.37 -8.54
N LEU A 137 -11.32 -12.65 -7.70
CA LEU A 137 -11.03 -13.10 -6.33
C LEU A 137 -12.28 -13.22 -5.46
N THR A 138 -13.39 -12.57 -5.84
CA THR A 138 -14.64 -12.65 -5.06
C THR A 138 -15.42 -13.95 -5.28
N GLY A 139 -15.02 -14.76 -6.24
CA GLY A 139 -15.72 -15.99 -6.67
C GLY A 139 -17.03 -15.70 -7.42
N ALA A 140 -17.80 -14.70 -6.98
CA ALA A 140 -19.00 -14.22 -7.66
C ALA A 140 -18.69 -13.30 -8.84
N GLY A 141 -17.46 -12.78 -8.96
CA GLY A 141 -17.12 -11.79 -9.99
C GLY A 141 -17.82 -10.44 -9.78
N SER A 142 -18.29 -10.18 -8.57
CA SER A 142 -19.00 -8.95 -8.18
C SER A 142 -18.51 -8.43 -6.85
N LEU A 143 -18.40 -7.10 -6.72
CA LEU A 143 -17.99 -6.43 -5.48
C LEU A 143 -18.72 -5.08 -5.31
N PRO A 144 -19.25 -4.76 -4.11
CA PRO A 144 -19.85 -3.46 -3.83
C PRO A 144 -18.87 -2.32 -4.09
N LEU A 145 -19.36 -1.23 -4.66
CA LEU A 145 -18.53 -0.07 -5.02
C LEU A 145 -17.83 0.51 -3.78
N TYR A 146 -18.48 0.54 -2.61
CA TYR A 146 -17.86 1.05 -1.39
C TYR A 146 -16.68 0.20 -0.90
N VAL A 147 -16.64 -1.10 -1.20
CA VAL A 147 -15.50 -1.98 -0.90
C VAL A 147 -14.41 -1.78 -1.94
N LEU A 148 -14.78 -1.73 -3.23
CA LEU A 148 -13.86 -1.46 -4.33
C LEU A 148 -13.15 -0.12 -4.17
N ASP A 149 -13.87 0.91 -3.75
CA ASP A 149 -13.37 2.28 -3.59
C ASP A 149 -12.27 2.37 -2.52
N ARG A 150 -12.24 1.47 -1.54
CA ARG A 150 -11.14 1.36 -0.57
C ARG A 150 -9.82 0.98 -1.23
N PHE A 151 -9.89 0.23 -2.33
CA PHE A 151 -8.75 -0.19 -3.14
C PHE A 151 -8.52 0.69 -4.38
N ARG A 152 -9.38 1.69 -4.67
CA ARG A 152 -9.25 2.57 -5.85
C ARG A 152 -7.83 3.11 -6.02
N PHE A 153 -7.27 3.67 -4.94
CA PHE A 153 -5.89 4.17 -4.94
C PHE A 153 -4.89 3.03 -5.16
N ASP A 154 -5.02 1.92 -4.44
CA ASP A 154 -4.02 0.84 -4.47
C ASP A 154 -4.03 0.08 -5.82
N LEU A 155 -5.18 -0.03 -6.49
CA LEU A 155 -5.34 -0.58 -7.84
C LEU A 155 -4.86 0.37 -8.95
N GLY A 156 -4.69 1.66 -8.64
CA GLY A 156 -4.32 2.69 -9.61
C GLY A 156 -5.47 3.09 -10.52
N LEU A 157 -6.71 3.08 -10.02
CA LEU A 157 -7.88 3.51 -10.76
C LEU A 157 -7.99 5.05 -10.77
N PRO A 158 -8.45 5.64 -11.90
CA PRO A 158 -8.82 7.06 -11.95
C PRO A 158 -9.85 7.43 -10.87
N ARG A 159 -9.97 8.73 -10.58
CA ARG A 159 -10.96 9.23 -9.60
C ARG A 159 -12.40 8.91 -10.00
N ASP A 160 -12.67 9.06 -11.27
CA ASP A 160 -13.96 8.91 -11.94
C ASP A 160 -14.01 7.62 -12.75
N TYR A 161 -13.31 6.56 -12.31
CA TYR A 161 -13.13 5.32 -13.07
C TYR A 161 -14.42 4.70 -13.59
N ILE A 162 -15.57 4.90 -12.92
CA ILE A 162 -16.87 4.43 -13.42
C ILE A 162 -17.20 5.04 -14.78
N THR A 163 -17.01 6.35 -14.95
CA THR A 163 -17.30 7.04 -16.21
C THR A 163 -16.10 7.05 -17.14
N SER A 164 -14.88 7.19 -16.61
CA SER A 164 -13.66 7.36 -17.42
C SER A 164 -12.97 6.06 -17.84
N LEU A 165 -13.27 4.94 -17.17
CA LEU A 165 -12.72 3.63 -17.50
C LEU A 165 -13.82 2.62 -17.79
N ILE A 166 -14.72 2.35 -16.84
CA ILE A 166 -15.73 1.29 -16.94
C ILE A 166 -16.69 1.53 -18.11
N GLY A 167 -17.11 2.78 -18.34
CA GLY A 167 -17.99 3.13 -19.46
C GLY A 167 -17.44 2.77 -20.85
N ASP A 168 -16.12 2.65 -20.99
CA ASP A 168 -15.47 2.29 -22.26
C ASP A 168 -15.25 0.77 -22.43
N TYR A 169 -15.61 -0.04 -21.42
CA TYR A 169 -15.48 -1.50 -21.43
C TYR A 169 -16.78 -2.22 -20.98
N PRO A 170 -17.94 -1.92 -21.60
CA PRO A 170 -19.23 -2.54 -21.23
C PRO A 170 -19.25 -4.06 -21.41
N GLU A 171 -18.41 -4.59 -22.31
CA GLU A 171 -18.24 -6.03 -22.54
C GLU A 171 -17.53 -6.76 -21.38
N TYR A 172 -16.83 -6.03 -20.51
CA TYR A 172 -16.16 -6.58 -19.34
C TYR A 172 -16.91 -6.33 -18.03
N PHE A 173 -17.55 -5.17 -17.90
CA PHE A 173 -18.07 -4.71 -16.62
C PHE A 173 -19.49 -4.16 -16.70
N GLU A 174 -20.26 -4.41 -15.64
CA GLU A 174 -21.61 -3.92 -15.44
C GLU A 174 -21.75 -3.38 -14.02
N VAL A 175 -22.48 -2.27 -13.86
CA VAL A 175 -22.86 -1.76 -12.54
C VAL A 175 -24.27 -2.22 -12.22
N THR A 176 -24.39 -3.12 -11.26
CA THR A 176 -25.65 -3.80 -10.90
C THR A 176 -26.04 -3.51 -9.45
N GLU A 177 -27.33 -3.43 -9.17
CA GLU A 177 -27.84 -3.41 -7.80
C GLU A 177 -27.76 -4.83 -7.21
N ILE A 178 -27.10 -4.98 -6.06
CA ILE A 178 -27.00 -6.23 -5.31
C ILE A 178 -27.47 -6.03 -3.87
N LYS A 179 -27.86 -7.13 -3.23
CA LYS A 179 -28.05 -7.16 -1.78
C LYS A 179 -26.70 -7.34 -1.10
N ASP A 180 -26.26 -6.35 -0.34
CA ASP A 180 -24.99 -6.38 0.38
C ASP A 180 -25.00 -7.54 1.39
N ARG A 181 -23.94 -8.35 1.34
CA ARG A 181 -23.76 -9.49 2.24
C ARG A 181 -23.46 -9.08 3.67
N LEU A 182 -22.89 -7.90 3.89
CA LEU A 182 -22.53 -7.42 5.23
C LEU A 182 -23.68 -6.69 5.93
N THR A 183 -24.40 -5.82 5.22
CA THR A 183 -25.49 -5.01 5.79
C THR A 183 -26.88 -5.57 5.50
N GLY A 184 -27.04 -6.36 4.44
CA GLY A 184 -28.34 -6.84 3.97
C GLY A 184 -29.13 -5.80 3.14
N GLU A 185 -28.60 -4.59 2.97
CA GLU A 185 -29.24 -3.51 2.21
C GLU A 185 -28.90 -3.56 0.72
N LYS A 186 -29.69 -2.88 -0.11
CA LYS A 186 -29.40 -2.74 -1.55
C LYS A 186 -28.23 -1.77 -1.75
N THR A 187 -27.27 -2.15 -2.57
CA THR A 187 -26.12 -1.33 -2.92
C THR A 187 -25.69 -1.55 -4.36
N LEU A 188 -24.96 -0.61 -4.93
CA LEU A 188 -24.37 -0.75 -6.26
C LEU A 188 -23.07 -1.54 -6.17
N ALA A 189 -22.89 -2.48 -7.09
CA ALA A 189 -21.68 -3.29 -7.23
C ALA A 189 -21.19 -3.27 -8.67
N LEU A 190 -19.87 -3.40 -8.80
CA LEU A 190 -19.24 -3.68 -10.09
C LEU A 190 -19.18 -5.19 -10.29
N THR A 191 -19.75 -5.66 -11.39
CA THR A 191 -19.85 -7.07 -11.75
C THR A 191 -19.16 -7.32 -13.09
N ILE A 192 -18.58 -8.50 -13.28
CA ILE A 192 -18.03 -8.93 -14.57
C ILE A 192 -19.20 -9.35 -15.49
N SER A 193 -19.37 -8.67 -16.63
CA SER A 193 -20.48 -8.92 -17.57
C SER A 193 -20.43 -10.30 -18.22
N SER A 194 -19.22 -10.75 -18.59
CA SER A 194 -19.01 -12.06 -19.21
C SER A 194 -18.02 -12.87 -18.37
N GLN A 195 -18.52 -13.91 -17.69
CA GLN A 195 -17.65 -14.92 -17.10
C GLN A 195 -16.94 -15.65 -18.24
N ARG A 196 -15.70 -15.24 -18.54
CA ARG A 196 -14.83 -16.07 -19.36
C ARG A 196 -14.61 -17.37 -18.59
N ASN A 197 -14.90 -18.49 -19.24
CA ASN A 197 -14.78 -19.84 -18.64
C ASN A 197 -13.34 -20.19 -18.20
N ASN A 198 -12.35 -19.37 -18.55
CA ASN A 198 -10.96 -19.57 -18.16
C ASN A 198 -10.66 -18.79 -16.88
N LEU A 199 -10.28 -19.52 -15.83
CA LEU A 199 -9.73 -18.92 -14.62
C LEU A 199 -8.45 -18.13 -14.95
N PRO A 200 -8.21 -16.98 -14.33
CA PRO A 200 -6.97 -16.25 -14.49
C PRO A 200 -5.82 -17.07 -13.93
N VAL A 201 -4.65 -16.93 -14.54
CA VAL A 201 -3.41 -17.48 -14.01
C VAL A 201 -2.94 -16.58 -12.87
N SER A 202 -2.74 -17.14 -11.68
CA SER A 202 -2.19 -16.38 -10.55
C SER A 202 -0.76 -15.95 -10.81
N GLU A 203 -0.28 -14.95 -10.08
CA GLU A 203 1.12 -14.52 -10.17
C GLU A 203 2.09 -15.66 -9.84
N MET A 204 1.75 -16.47 -8.84
CA MET A 204 2.56 -17.63 -8.47
C MET A 204 2.62 -18.66 -9.60
N GLU A 205 1.49 -18.99 -10.23
CA GLU A 205 1.44 -19.91 -11.37
C GLU A 205 2.20 -19.35 -12.58
N ARG A 206 2.08 -18.04 -12.85
CA ARG A 206 2.77 -17.37 -13.96
C ARG A 206 4.29 -17.44 -13.81
N ARG A 207 4.82 -17.25 -12.59
CA ARG A 207 6.26 -17.34 -12.32
C ARG A 207 6.79 -18.75 -12.49
N GLU A 208 6.10 -19.75 -11.96
CA GLU A 208 6.49 -21.15 -12.13
C GLU A 208 6.48 -21.58 -13.60
N ALA A 209 5.46 -21.16 -14.37
CA ALA A 209 5.42 -21.42 -15.82
C ALA A 209 6.62 -20.81 -16.57
N THR A 210 7.12 -19.66 -16.10
CA THR A 210 8.29 -18.99 -16.69
C THR A 210 9.59 -19.72 -16.37
N ILE A 211 9.67 -20.39 -15.21
CA ILE A 211 10.84 -21.16 -14.77
C ILE A 211 10.88 -22.52 -15.47
N ASP A 212 9.76 -23.25 -15.49
CA ASP A 212 9.68 -24.63 -15.97
C ASP A 212 9.32 -24.75 -17.46
N GLY A 213 9.10 -23.63 -18.17
CA GLY A 213 8.81 -23.60 -19.61
C GLY A 213 7.53 -24.33 -20.05
N SER A 214 6.67 -24.74 -19.11
CA SER A 214 5.47 -25.54 -19.38
C SER A 214 4.25 -25.01 -18.59
N ARG A 215 3.03 -25.39 -19.02
CA ARG A 215 1.81 -25.02 -18.29
C ARG A 215 1.81 -25.70 -16.92
N VAL A 216 1.68 -24.89 -15.87
CA VAL A 216 1.56 -25.37 -14.48
C VAL A 216 0.39 -26.35 -14.37
N LYS A 217 0.69 -27.59 -13.93
CA LYS A 217 -0.32 -28.63 -13.69
C LYS A 217 -1.00 -28.38 -12.34
N LYS A 218 -2.31 -28.68 -12.24
CA LYS A 218 -3.03 -28.63 -10.95
C LYS A 218 -2.34 -29.51 -9.90
N GLY A 219 -2.24 -29.00 -8.68
CA GLY A 219 -1.58 -29.71 -7.58
C GLY A 219 -0.06 -29.54 -7.51
N LEU A 220 0.54 -28.67 -8.34
CA LEU A 220 1.96 -28.33 -8.24
C LEU A 220 2.30 -27.78 -6.86
N ARG A 221 3.49 -28.11 -6.35
CA ARG A 221 4.00 -27.60 -5.07
C ARG A 221 4.70 -26.27 -5.28
N ILE A 222 3.93 -25.22 -5.45
CA ILE A 222 4.48 -23.87 -5.57
C ILE A 222 4.90 -23.37 -4.18
N ARG A 223 6.12 -22.85 -4.09
CA ARG A 223 6.73 -22.35 -2.85
C ARG A 223 6.76 -20.82 -2.86
N TYR A 224 6.42 -20.20 -1.74
CA TYR A 224 6.54 -18.74 -1.58
C TYR A 224 7.96 -18.34 -1.21
N SER A 225 8.40 -17.18 -1.69
CA SER A 225 9.64 -16.55 -1.23
C SER A 225 9.54 -16.20 0.26
N MET A 226 10.50 -16.69 1.05
CA MET A 226 10.56 -16.44 2.50
C MET A 226 11.68 -15.45 2.79
N ASN A 227 11.34 -14.17 2.90
CA ASN A 227 12.29 -13.07 3.07
C ASN A 227 12.28 -12.57 4.51
N PHE A 228 13.28 -12.94 5.29
CA PHE A 228 13.42 -12.49 6.68
C PHE A 228 14.49 -11.39 6.80
N PRO A 229 14.34 -10.45 7.75
CA PRO A 229 15.41 -9.50 8.07
C PRO A 229 16.71 -10.21 8.42
N LYS A 230 17.85 -9.59 8.11
CA LYS A 230 19.17 -10.16 8.44
C LYS A 230 19.27 -10.44 9.94
N GLY A 231 19.76 -11.62 10.32
CA GLY A 231 19.88 -12.05 11.72
C GLY A 231 18.57 -12.56 12.34
N TYR A 232 17.48 -12.65 11.58
CA TYR A 232 16.26 -13.30 12.05
C TYR A 232 16.31 -14.80 11.81
N GLU A 233 16.39 -15.56 12.90
CA GLU A 233 16.36 -17.02 12.87
C GLU A 233 15.02 -17.55 13.38
N LEU A 234 14.37 -18.37 12.55
CA LEU A 234 13.21 -19.13 12.99
C LEU A 234 13.66 -20.25 13.93
N HIS A 235 12.94 -20.44 15.03
CA HIS A 235 13.10 -21.64 15.85
C HIS A 235 12.97 -22.90 14.98
N LYS A 236 13.83 -23.91 15.21
CA LYS A 236 13.89 -25.15 14.42
C LYS A 236 12.53 -25.79 14.16
N ARG A 237 11.65 -25.81 15.16
CA ARG A 237 10.27 -26.32 15.04
C ARG A 237 9.42 -25.53 14.05
N VAL A 238 9.51 -24.20 14.07
CA VAL A 238 8.80 -23.31 13.13
C VAL A 238 9.36 -23.47 11.73
N LYS A 239 10.69 -23.55 11.58
CA LYS A 239 11.34 -23.80 10.30
C LYS A 239 10.88 -25.11 9.66
N ASN A 240 10.89 -26.21 10.41
CA ASN A 240 10.42 -27.52 9.92
C ASN A 240 8.95 -27.49 9.50
N TRP A 241 8.10 -26.79 10.26
CA TRP A 241 6.70 -26.62 9.87
C TRP A 241 6.56 -25.80 8.59
N VAL A 242 7.26 -24.67 8.47
CA VAL A 242 7.25 -23.85 7.24
C VAL A 242 7.69 -24.70 6.05
N GLU A 243 8.69 -25.57 6.19
CA GLU A 243 9.11 -26.50 5.13
C GLU A 243 7.99 -27.47 4.72
N GLN A 244 7.30 -28.07 5.68
CA GLN A 244 6.15 -28.95 5.42
C GLN A 244 4.99 -28.19 4.76
N TRP A 245 4.65 -27.01 5.28
CA TRP A 245 3.60 -26.14 4.74
C TRP A 245 3.90 -25.68 3.31
N GLN A 246 5.15 -25.30 3.02
CA GLN A 246 5.58 -24.94 1.66
C GLN A 246 5.43 -26.10 0.67
N ASN A 247 5.54 -27.36 1.14
CA ASN A 247 5.40 -28.56 0.30
C ASN A 247 3.94 -29.01 0.07
N LEU A 248 2.96 -28.36 0.68
CA LEU A 248 1.55 -28.62 0.39
C LEU A 248 1.20 -28.27 -1.07
N PRO A 249 0.21 -28.93 -1.69
CA PRO A 249 -0.28 -28.54 -3.01
C PRO A 249 -0.69 -27.06 -3.07
N TYR A 250 -0.34 -26.36 -4.14
CA TYR A 250 -0.85 -25.02 -4.40
C TYR A 250 -2.26 -25.12 -4.97
N ILE A 251 -3.17 -24.33 -4.42
CA ILE A 251 -4.53 -24.14 -4.93
C ILE A 251 -4.63 -22.71 -5.41
N SER A 252 -5.08 -22.51 -6.65
CA SER A 252 -5.19 -21.18 -7.24
C SER A 252 -6.12 -20.28 -6.41
N PRO A 253 -5.80 -18.99 -6.24
CA PRO A 253 -6.67 -18.03 -5.55
C PRO A 253 -8.01 -17.83 -6.26
N TYR A 254 -8.13 -18.25 -7.52
CA TYR A 254 -9.36 -18.19 -8.31
C TYR A 254 -10.20 -19.46 -8.24
N GLU A 255 -9.73 -20.50 -7.54
CA GLU A 255 -10.50 -21.73 -7.27
C GLU A 255 -11.20 -21.65 -5.91
N ASN A 256 -12.36 -22.30 -5.78
CA ASN A 256 -13.10 -22.36 -4.51
C ASN A 256 -12.55 -23.45 -3.58
N ALA A 257 -11.82 -23.06 -2.54
CA ALA A 257 -11.28 -23.97 -1.52
C ALA A 257 -11.98 -23.88 -0.15
N PHE A 258 -13.21 -23.33 -0.07
CA PHE A 258 -13.95 -23.24 1.20
C PHE A 258 -14.37 -24.60 1.77
N HIS A 259 -14.35 -25.67 0.95
CA HIS A 259 -14.56 -27.05 1.39
C HIS A 259 -13.45 -27.56 2.33
N LEU A 260 -12.29 -26.90 2.37
CA LEU A 260 -11.21 -27.23 3.28
C LEU A 260 -11.55 -26.83 4.72
N GLY A 261 -11.17 -27.68 5.68
CA GLY A 261 -11.37 -27.38 7.09
C GLY A 261 -10.70 -26.06 7.48
N SER A 262 -11.44 -25.16 8.14
CA SER A 262 -11.04 -23.79 8.48
C SER A 262 -9.70 -23.63 9.21
N TYR A 263 -9.24 -24.69 9.86
CA TYR A 263 -8.03 -24.73 10.68
C TYR A 263 -6.93 -25.63 10.08
N SER A 264 -7.10 -26.07 8.83
CA SER A 264 -6.10 -26.90 8.14
C SER A 264 -5.00 -26.05 7.54
N ASP A 265 -3.78 -26.57 7.55
CA ASP A 265 -2.61 -25.94 6.94
C ASP A 265 -2.83 -25.69 5.42
N GLN A 266 -3.63 -26.54 4.76
CA GLN A 266 -4.03 -26.37 3.35
C GLN A 266 -4.97 -25.16 3.16
N ALA A 267 -5.96 -24.96 4.05
CA ALA A 267 -6.83 -23.80 4.01
C ALA A 267 -6.06 -22.49 4.28
N GLU A 268 -5.07 -22.55 5.19
CA GLU A 268 -4.15 -21.44 5.43
C GLU A 268 -3.28 -21.15 4.20
N LYS A 269 -2.74 -22.19 3.54
CA LYS A 269 -1.97 -22.00 2.30
C LYS A 269 -2.77 -21.35 1.19
N TRP A 270 -4.06 -21.71 1.07
CA TRP A 270 -4.96 -21.06 0.12
C TRP A 270 -5.29 -19.61 0.51
N ALA A 271 -5.52 -19.31 1.79
CA ALA A 271 -5.70 -17.93 2.25
C ALA A 271 -4.46 -17.07 1.96
N VAL A 272 -3.25 -17.61 2.13
CA VAL A 272 -2.00 -16.94 1.74
C VAL A 272 -1.94 -16.74 0.22
N ALA A 273 -2.41 -17.70 -0.59
CA ALA A 273 -2.45 -17.55 -2.05
C ALA A 273 -3.35 -16.39 -2.48
N VAL A 274 -4.52 -16.25 -1.86
CA VAL A 274 -5.46 -15.14 -2.13
C VAL A 274 -4.89 -13.79 -1.68
N LEU A 275 -4.28 -13.72 -0.49
CA LEU A 275 -3.62 -12.50 -0.01
C LEU A 275 -2.43 -12.10 -0.88
N HIS A 276 -1.65 -13.10 -1.32
CA HIS A 276 -0.51 -12.89 -2.20
C HIS A 276 -0.97 -12.31 -3.54
N GLU A 277 -1.95 -12.92 -4.20
CA GLU A 277 -2.51 -12.41 -5.45
C GLU A 277 -3.13 -11.03 -5.27
N LEU A 278 -3.90 -10.82 -4.20
CA LEU A 278 -4.48 -9.52 -3.85
C LEU A 278 -3.41 -8.44 -3.80
N LEU A 279 -2.36 -8.62 -2.99
CA LEU A 279 -1.30 -7.64 -2.87
C LEU A 279 -0.55 -7.49 -4.19
N PHE A 280 -0.37 -8.58 -4.95
CA PHE A 280 0.29 -8.51 -6.24
C PHE A 280 -0.51 -7.74 -7.29
N LEU A 281 -1.83 -7.70 -7.21
CA LEU A 281 -2.64 -6.85 -8.09
C LEU A 281 -2.44 -5.35 -7.81
N LEU A 282 -2.03 -4.97 -6.60
CA LEU A 282 -1.88 -3.56 -6.23
C LEU A 282 -0.62 -2.94 -6.84
N VAL A 283 -0.74 -1.69 -7.28
CA VAL A 283 0.36 -0.92 -7.90
C VAL A 283 1.59 -0.84 -7.00
N SER A 284 1.39 -0.65 -5.70
CA SER A 284 2.46 -0.56 -4.71
C SER A 284 2.73 -1.87 -3.98
N LYS A 285 2.01 -2.97 -4.28
CA LYS A 285 2.16 -4.26 -3.59
C LYS A 285 2.03 -4.18 -2.05
N LYS A 286 1.25 -3.19 -1.61
CA LYS A 286 0.93 -2.89 -0.21
C LYS A 286 -0.42 -2.18 -0.12
N THR A 287 -1.09 -2.33 1.00
CA THR A 287 -2.34 -1.63 1.34
C THR A 287 -2.53 -1.54 2.85
N GLU A 288 -3.55 -0.83 3.28
CA GLU A 288 -3.94 -0.75 4.69
C GLU A 288 -4.50 -2.10 5.15
N THR A 289 -4.14 -2.51 6.36
CA THR A 289 -4.57 -3.78 6.95
C THR A 289 -6.09 -3.85 7.04
N ASP A 290 -6.74 -2.73 7.35
CA ASP A 290 -8.20 -2.64 7.42
C ASP A 290 -8.87 -2.90 6.07
N ASN A 291 -8.22 -2.54 4.95
CA ASN A 291 -8.72 -2.88 3.61
C ASN A 291 -8.70 -4.40 3.39
N VAL A 292 -7.61 -5.05 3.79
CA VAL A 292 -7.48 -6.52 3.71
C VAL A 292 -8.52 -7.21 4.59
N ILE A 293 -8.70 -6.75 5.83
CA ILE A 293 -9.68 -7.32 6.76
C ILE A 293 -11.10 -7.15 6.21
N CYS A 294 -11.47 -5.94 5.77
CA CYS A 294 -12.78 -5.65 5.20
C CYS A 294 -13.07 -6.52 3.97
N LEU A 295 -12.10 -6.68 3.07
CA LEU A 295 -12.24 -7.59 1.93
C LEU A 295 -12.37 -9.04 2.39
N GLY A 296 -11.55 -9.49 3.34
CA GLY A 296 -11.61 -10.84 3.89
C GLY A 296 -12.94 -11.19 4.55
N GLU A 297 -13.57 -10.24 5.23
CA GLU A 297 -14.92 -10.38 5.76
C GLU A 297 -15.94 -10.54 4.64
N TYR A 298 -15.90 -9.67 3.62
CA TYR A 298 -16.79 -9.75 2.46
C TYR A 298 -16.65 -11.07 1.68
N LEU A 299 -15.42 -11.59 1.59
CA LEU A 299 -15.09 -12.85 0.92
C LEU A 299 -15.38 -14.10 1.76
N GLY A 300 -15.75 -13.97 3.03
CA GLY A 300 -15.99 -15.13 3.92
C GLY A 300 -14.71 -15.76 4.52
N PHE A 301 -13.55 -15.12 4.37
CA PHE A 301 -12.32 -15.54 5.05
C PHE A 301 -12.32 -15.19 6.55
N GLY A 302 -13.03 -14.12 6.94
CA GLY A 302 -13.09 -13.66 8.32
C GLY A 302 -11.69 -13.50 8.93
N MET A 303 -11.46 -14.13 10.10
CA MET A 303 -10.16 -14.05 10.78
C MET A 303 -8.99 -14.75 10.06
N ARG A 304 -9.24 -15.55 9.01
CA ARG A 304 -8.17 -16.30 8.31
C ARG A 304 -7.13 -15.38 7.71
N PHE A 305 -7.53 -14.25 7.12
CA PHE A 305 -6.58 -13.26 6.59
C PHE A 305 -5.72 -12.67 7.70
N LYS A 306 -6.34 -12.24 8.79
CA LYS A 306 -5.60 -11.70 9.95
C LYS A 306 -4.59 -12.71 10.50
N LYS A 307 -4.96 -13.99 10.59
CA LYS A 307 -4.06 -15.07 11.01
C LYS A 307 -2.91 -15.26 10.03
N ALA A 308 -3.21 -15.37 8.73
CA ALA A 308 -2.20 -15.54 7.69
C ALA A 308 -1.15 -14.42 7.68
N LEU A 309 -1.55 -13.16 7.89
CA LEU A 309 -0.63 -12.03 7.99
C LEU A 309 0.35 -12.15 9.16
N VAL A 310 -0.11 -12.66 10.31
CA VAL A 310 0.71 -12.85 11.52
C VAL A 310 1.57 -14.11 11.42
N HIS A 311 1.04 -15.17 10.82
CA HIS A 311 1.67 -16.49 10.73
C HIS A 311 2.79 -16.55 9.69
N HIS A 312 2.73 -15.71 8.65
CA HIS A 312 3.69 -15.71 7.55
C HIS A 312 4.48 -14.40 7.43
N PRO A 313 5.23 -13.99 8.47
CA PRO A 313 5.97 -12.73 8.45
C PRO A 313 7.18 -12.72 7.51
N GLY A 314 7.53 -13.86 6.90
CA GLY A 314 8.51 -13.94 5.81
C GLY A 314 7.93 -13.63 4.43
N ILE A 315 6.60 -13.65 4.29
CA ILE A 315 5.88 -13.31 3.05
C ILE A 315 5.30 -11.90 3.17
N PHE A 316 4.60 -11.65 4.28
CA PHE A 316 3.94 -10.38 4.55
C PHE A 316 4.69 -9.62 5.65
N TYR A 317 4.80 -8.30 5.49
CA TYR A 317 5.27 -7.41 6.54
C TYR A 317 4.16 -6.48 6.98
N MET A 318 3.94 -6.38 8.29
CA MET A 318 3.02 -5.40 8.87
C MET A 318 3.83 -4.22 9.42
N SER A 319 3.68 -3.05 8.79
CA SER A 319 4.29 -1.80 9.23
C SER A 319 3.32 -0.96 10.05
N HIS A 320 3.84 -0.32 11.11
CA HIS A 320 3.11 0.56 12.01
C HIS A 320 3.62 2.01 11.95
N LYS A 321 4.36 2.39 10.88
CA LYS A 321 5.05 3.70 10.81
C LYS A 321 4.13 4.88 10.51
N ILE A 322 3.05 4.63 9.77
CA ILE A 322 2.02 5.64 9.52
C ILE A 322 0.84 5.41 10.47
N ARG A 323 -0.19 6.26 10.40
CA ARG A 323 -1.32 6.20 11.34
C ARG A 323 -2.10 4.89 11.25
N THR A 324 -2.11 4.27 10.08
CA THR A 324 -2.76 2.99 9.81
C THR A 324 -1.71 1.89 9.69
N GLN A 325 -2.10 0.66 10.03
CA GLN A 325 -1.23 -0.50 9.83
C GLN A 325 -1.19 -0.85 8.35
N THR A 326 -0.01 -0.95 7.76
CA THR A 326 0.15 -1.24 6.32
C THR A 326 0.72 -2.64 6.14
N VAL A 327 0.04 -3.47 5.36
CA VAL A 327 0.55 -4.78 4.92
C VAL A 327 1.37 -4.57 3.65
N VAL A 328 2.57 -5.15 3.61
CA VAL A 328 3.50 -5.08 2.49
C VAL A 328 3.88 -6.50 2.06
N LEU A 329 3.86 -6.78 0.75
CA LEU A 329 4.38 -8.02 0.19
C LEU A 329 5.91 -7.95 0.12
N ARG A 330 6.62 -8.75 0.93
CA ARG A 330 8.08 -8.62 1.09
C ARG A 330 8.85 -8.89 -0.19
N GLU A 331 8.45 -9.91 -0.95
CA GLU A 331 9.12 -10.27 -2.20
C GLU A 331 9.02 -9.21 -3.30
N ALA A 332 8.07 -8.27 -3.20
CA ALA A 332 7.96 -7.18 -4.16
C ALA A 332 8.99 -6.07 -3.93
N TYR A 333 9.76 -6.13 -2.84
CA TYR A 333 10.66 -5.06 -2.43
C TYR A 333 12.10 -5.55 -2.28
N HIS A 334 13.03 -4.74 -2.77
CA HIS A 334 14.44 -4.83 -2.40
C HIS A 334 14.83 -3.57 -1.63
N LYS A 335 15.09 -3.74 -0.33
CA LYS A 335 15.23 -2.63 0.61
C LYS A 335 13.98 -1.72 0.52
N VAL A 336 14.16 -0.44 0.25
CA VAL A 336 13.08 0.56 0.16
C VAL A 336 12.39 0.59 -1.20
N PHE A 337 12.93 -0.11 -2.20
CA PHE A 337 12.51 0.04 -3.60
C PHE A 337 11.57 -1.10 -4.01
N LEU A 338 10.46 -0.73 -4.65
CA LEU A 338 9.59 -1.67 -5.34
C LEU A 338 10.31 -2.23 -6.58
N LEU A 339 10.33 -3.55 -6.73
CA LEU A 339 11.01 -4.23 -7.83
C LEU A 339 10.29 -4.01 -9.16
N GLU A 340 8.97 -4.09 -9.17
CA GLU A 340 8.15 -3.89 -10.37
C GLU A 340 8.02 -2.39 -10.68
N LYS A 341 8.42 -2.00 -11.88
CA LYS A 341 8.25 -0.62 -12.36
C LYS A 341 6.81 -0.42 -12.81
N HIS A 342 6.15 0.58 -12.22
CA HIS A 342 4.80 0.99 -12.62
C HIS A 342 4.78 2.51 -12.86
N PRO A 343 4.20 3.02 -13.98
CA PRO A 343 4.20 4.45 -14.30
C PRO A 343 3.55 5.30 -13.19
N LEU A 344 2.42 4.84 -12.63
CA LEU A 344 1.78 5.49 -11.48
C LEU A 344 2.66 5.52 -10.22
N MET A 345 3.58 4.56 -10.01
CA MET A 345 4.56 4.69 -8.91
C MET A 345 5.58 5.80 -9.19
N GLY A 346 5.96 6.01 -10.46
CA GLY A 346 6.78 7.15 -10.87
C GLY A 346 6.13 8.49 -10.50
N ILE A 347 4.86 8.67 -10.87
CA ILE A 347 4.07 9.85 -10.50
C ILE A 347 3.97 10.02 -8.98
N ARG A 348 3.70 8.94 -8.23
CA ARG A 348 3.67 8.97 -6.76
C ARG A 348 5.01 9.44 -6.17
N HIS A 349 6.14 8.94 -6.69
CA HIS A 349 7.46 9.40 -6.25
C HIS A 349 7.68 10.89 -6.54
N GLN A 350 7.23 11.39 -7.69
CA GLN A 350 7.30 12.83 -8.01
C GLN A 350 6.44 13.67 -7.06
N TYR A 351 5.23 13.22 -6.69
CA TYR A 351 4.44 13.88 -5.64
C TYR A 351 5.14 13.86 -4.29
N ILE A 352 5.70 12.72 -3.86
CA ILE A 352 6.47 12.63 -2.60
C ILE A 352 7.65 13.59 -2.62
N TYR A 353 8.37 13.65 -3.74
CA TYR A 353 9.47 14.60 -3.93
C TYR A 353 8.98 16.04 -3.81
N LEU A 354 7.87 16.40 -4.48
CA LEU A 354 7.28 17.74 -4.40
C LEU A 354 6.84 18.07 -2.97
N MET A 355 6.23 17.12 -2.25
CA MET A 355 5.86 17.24 -0.84
C MET A 355 7.08 17.49 0.06
N SER A 356 8.24 16.93 -0.27
CA SER A 356 9.47 17.07 0.53
C SER A 356 10.20 18.41 0.36
N LYS A 357 9.97 19.13 -0.75
CA LYS A 357 10.63 20.42 -1.04
C LYS A 357 10.30 21.51 -0.02
N SER A 358 9.17 21.40 0.68
CA SER A 358 8.76 22.38 1.69
C SER A 358 9.68 22.50 2.90
N GLY A 359 10.55 21.50 3.15
CA GLY A 359 11.50 21.48 4.26
C GLY A 359 12.85 22.16 4.01
N ARG A 360 13.19 22.50 2.75
CA ARG A 360 14.53 23.02 2.38
C ARG A 360 14.62 24.53 2.20
N GLY A 361 13.51 25.26 2.36
CA GLY A 361 13.40 26.69 2.00
C GLY A 361 13.36 27.71 3.15
N LYS A 362 13.52 27.32 4.42
CA LYS A 362 13.47 28.25 5.57
C LYS A 362 14.74 28.22 6.46
N LYS A 363 15.90 28.29 5.82
CA LYS A 363 17.16 28.74 6.45
C LYS A 363 17.93 29.60 5.45
N ARG A 364 17.39 30.77 5.13
CA ARG A 364 18.12 31.91 4.57
C ARG A 364 17.50 33.19 5.12
N ASP A 365 18.17 33.69 6.16
CA ASP A 365 18.42 35.08 6.50
C ASP A 365 17.28 36.09 6.42
N TYR A 366 16.80 36.47 7.60
CA TYR A 366 16.44 37.86 7.91
C TYR A 366 17.04 38.19 9.27
N VAL A 367 18.30 38.63 9.29
CA VAL A 367 18.84 39.40 10.41
C VAL A 367 18.48 40.85 10.13
N HIS A 368 17.59 41.40 10.95
CA HIS A 368 17.27 42.81 10.98
C HIS A 368 18.54 43.58 11.39
N GLY A 369 19.05 44.41 10.47
CA GLY A 369 19.98 45.47 10.82
C GLY A 369 19.22 46.53 11.61
N VAL A 370 19.52 46.66 12.89
CA VAL A 370 19.25 47.86 13.67
C VAL A 370 20.60 48.38 14.11
N GLU A 371 21.05 49.46 13.46
CA GLU A 371 22.05 50.34 14.01
C GLU A 371 21.56 50.88 15.36
N ARG A 372 22.35 50.70 16.41
CA ARG A 372 22.35 51.61 17.54
C ARG A 372 23.77 51.75 18.07
N SER A 373 24.31 52.94 17.87
CA SER A 373 25.57 53.40 18.43
C SER A 373 25.54 53.35 19.96
N ASN A 374 26.65 52.96 20.59
CA ASN A 374 27.09 53.64 21.80
C ASN A 374 28.60 53.55 22.01
N ARG A 375 29.22 54.74 22.02
CA ARG A 375 30.59 55.04 22.42
C ARG A 375 30.83 54.76 23.90
N LYS A 376 32.06 54.33 24.22
CA LYS A 376 32.95 54.63 25.39
C LYS A 376 33.69 53.34 25.76
N LYS A 377 35.01 53.27 26.01
CA LYS A 377 36.12 54.23 26.15
C LYS A 377 37.43 53.45 25.92
N ARG A 378 38.43 54.13 25.36
CA ARG A 378 39.85 53.74 25.27
C ARG A 378 40.55 53.70 26.64
N VAL A 379 41.52 52.81 26.82
CA VAL A 379 42.85 52.99 27.47
C VAL A 379 43.79 51.92 26.86
N ILE A 380 44.65 52.23 25.86
CA ILE A 380 46.08 52.66 25.89
C ILE A 380 47.07 51.60 26.43
N LYS A 381 47.94 51.06 25.54
CA LYS A 381 49.45 51.10 25.51
C LYS A 381 49.97 50.01 24.52
N ALA A 382 50.46 50.36 23.32
CA ALA A 382 51.88 50.57 22.92
C ALA A 382 52.78 49.34 23.21
N CYS A 383 53.18 48.58 22.16
CA CYS A 383 54.50 48.62 21.48
C CYS A 383 55.58 47.89 22.31
N GLU A 384 56.47 47.05 21.82
CA GLU A 384 57.02 46.77 20.48
C GLU A 384 57.82 45.45 20.62
N ASP A 385 57.87 44.70 19.52
CA ASP A 385 59.00 43.99 18.90
C ASP A 385 60.10 43.29 19.73
N GLY A 386 60.44 42.08 19.26
CA GLY A 386 61.68 41.39 19.60
C GLY A 386 61.66 39.92 19.20
N GLU A 387 62.00 39.64 17.93
CA GLU A 387 62.41 38.31 17.45
C GLU A 387 63.62 37.78 18.25
N ILE A 388 63.77 36.44 18.35
CA ILE A 388 64.97 35.66 17.98
C ILE A 388 64.80 34.17 18.35
N TYR A 389 64.96 33.33 17.32
CA TYR A 389 65.51 31.98 17.20
C TYR A 389 65.63 31.04 18.43
N ALA A 390 65.18 29.78 18.27
CA ALA A 390 66.04 28.62 17.95
C ALA A 390 65.56 27.29 18.57
N HIS A 391 65.59 26.25 17.72
CA HIS A 391 65.98 24.86 17.97
C HIS A 391 65.14 23.88 18.83
N ASN A 392 64.80 22.78 18.14
CA ASN A 392 64.89 21.36 18.52
C ASN A 392 64.73 20.97 19.99
N SER A 393 63.83 20.01 20.27
CA SER A 393 64.18 18.58 20.37
C SER A 393 62.99 17.74 20.86
N SER A 394 63.04 16.49 20.44
CA SER A 394 62.15 15.35 20.65
C SER A 394 61.63 15.13 22.08
N LEU A 395 60.37 14.71 22.20
CA LEU A 395 59.97 13.33 22.58
C LEU A 395 58.46 13.13 22.34
#